data_AF-A0A372LI86-F1
#
_entry.id   AF-A0A372LI86-F1
#
_cell.length_a   1.000
_cell.length_b   1.000
_cell.length_c   1.000
_cell.angle_alpha   90.00
_cell.angle_beta   90.00
_cell.angle_gamma   90.00
#
_symmetry.space_group_name_H-M   'P 1'
#
loop_
_entity.id
_entity.type
_entity.pdbx_description
1 polymer ?
#
loop_
_entity_poly.entity_id
_entity_poly.type
_entity_poly.pdbx_seq_one_letter_code
_entity_poly.pdbx_strand_id
1 'polypeptide(L)' 'MIRSLVRMSMMGGAVYLGFRYRYRLLNTALSNSILRKLFVKSSMNMPGVREKMVQGMFKPE' A
#
# COMPACT_ATOMS: atom_id res chain seq x y z
N MET A 1 -12.03 4.05 -27.82
CA MET A 1 -10.57 4.30 -27.85
C MET A 1 -10.13 5.35 -26.83
N ILE A 2 -10.71 6.56 -26.83
CA ILE A 2 -10.39 7.65 -25.86
C ILE A 2 -10.45 7.21 -24.37
N ARG A 3 -11.45 6.39 -23.99
CA ARG A 3 -11.59 5.91 -22.60
C ARG A 3 -10.42 5.04 -22.11
N SER A 4 -9.76 4.32 -23.02
CA SER A 4 -8.60 3.46 -22.70
C SER A 4 -7.32 4.30 -22.55
N LEU A 5 -7.14 5.28 -23.45
CA LEU A 5 -6.05 6.26 -23.38
C LEU A 5 -6.08 7.07 -22.08
N VAL A 6 -7.26 7.58 -21.70
CA VAL A 6 -7.43 8.33 -20.44
C VAL A 6 -7.07 7.48 -19.22
N ARG A 7 -7.40 6.18 -19.20
CA ARG A 7 -7.02 5.26 -18.11
C ARG A 7 -5.51 5.06 -18.03
N MET A 8 -4.83 4.87 -19.17
CA MET A 8 -3.37 4.74 -19.22
C MET A 8 -2.68 6.02 -18.74
N SER A 9 -3.15 7.19 -19.19
CA SER A 9 -2.61 8.49 -18.75
C SER A 9 -2.86 8.75 -17.27
N MET A 10 -4.04 8.38 -16.74
CA MET A 10 -4.32 8.48 -15.30
C MET A 10 -3.42 7.57 -14.47
N MET A 11 -3.18 6.32 -14.91
CA MET A 11 -2.24 5.43 -14.23
C MET A 11 -0.81 6.00 -14.27
N GLY A 12 -0.33 6.47 -15.43
CA GLY A 12 0.99 7.08 -15.56
C GLY A 12 1.15 8.33 -14.69
N GLY A 13 0.13 9.20 -14.66
CA GLY A 13 0.09 10.39 -13.82
C GLY A 13 0.04 10.06 -12.32
N ALA A 14 -0.71 9.04 -11.92
CA ALA A 14 -0.76 8.56 -10.55
C ALA A 14 0.58 7.99 -10.09
N VAL A 15 1.27 7.25 -10.95
CA VAL A 15 2.63 6.74 -10.66
C VAL A 15 3.63 7.88 -10.59
N TYR A 16 3.58 8.86 -11.50
CA TYR A 16 4.48 10.01 -11.50
C TYR A 16 4.30 10.91 -10.26
N LEU A 17 3.06 11.21 -9.88
CA LEU A 17 2.74 11.93 -8.65
C LEU A 17 3.12 11.09 -7.41
N GLY A 18 2.89 9.78 -7.46
CA GLY A 18 3.40 8.77 -6.53
C GLY A 18 4.90 8.90 -6.28
N PHE A 19 5.67 8.97 -7.36
CA PHE A 19 7.12 8.99 -7.35
C PHE A 19 7.72 10.37 -7.06
N ARG A 20 6.96 11.45 -7.28
CA ARG A 20 7.38 12.83 -6.95
C ARG A 20 7.05 13.20 -5.51
N TYR A 21 5.91 12.72 -5.00
CA TYR A 21 5.44 12.96 -3.63
C TYR A 21 5.64 11.75 -2.72
N ARG A 22 6.64 10.89 -2.98
CA ARG A 22 6.85 9.60 -2.28
C ARG A 22 6.58 9.70 -0.78
N TYR A 23 7.20 10.70 -0.13
CA TYR A 23 7.10 10.88 1.32
C TYR A 23 5.79 11.53 1.77
N ARG A 24 5.19 12.45 1.01
CA ARG A 24 3.87 13.02 1.35
C ARG A 24 2.75 12.00 1.15
N LEU A 25 2.79 11.25 0.06
CA LEU A 25 1.82 10.20 -0.21
C LEU A 25 1.96 9.05 0.76
N LEU A 26 3.18 8.63 1.12
CA LEU A 26 3.38 7.69 2.22
C LEU A 26 2.82 8.25 3.54
N ASN A 27 3.12 9.49 3.91
CA ASN A 27 2.59 10.07 5.14
C ASN A 27 1.06 10.17 5.15
N THR A 28 0.45 10.61 4.04
CA THR A 28 -1.01 10.67 3.92
C THR A 28 -1.63 9.27 3.89
N ALA A 29 -0.96 8.30 3.26
CA ALA A 29 -1.38 6.90 3.23
C ALA A 29 -1.28 6.23 4.61
N LEU A 30 -0.21 6.50 5.35
CA LEU A 30 0.03 6.03 6.73
C LEU A 30 -0.90 6.74 7.73
N SER A 31 -1.19 8.01 7.51
CA SER A 31 -2.14 8.82 8.31
C SER A 31 -3.59 8.37 8.08
N ASN A 32 -3.91 7.89 6.89
CA ASN A 32 -5.25 7.40 6.58
C ASN A 32 -5.47 5.99 7.14
N SER A 33 -6.25 5.91 8.22
CA SER A 33 -6.60 4.64 8.90
C SER A 33 -7.22 3.60 7.95
N ILE A 34 -7.82 4.02 6.83
CA ILE A 34 -8.39 3.13 5.80
C ILE A 34 -7.29 2.36 5.06
N LEU A 35 -6.23 3.06 4.65
CA LEU A 35 -5.12 2.46 3.90
C LEU A 35 -4.31 1.53 4.79
N ARG A 36 -4.11 1.92 6.06
CA ARG A 36 -3.54 1.05 7.09
C ARG A 36 -4.36 -0.24 7.27
N LYS A 37 -5.70 -0.12 7.35
CA LYS A 37 -6.59 -1.28 7.53
C LYS A 37 -6.57 -2.22 6.31
N LEU A 38 -6.53 -1.67 5.09
CA LEU A 38 -6.39 -2.44 3.86
C LEU A 38 -5.04 -3.15 3.81
N PHE A 39 -3.96 -2.46 4.16
CA PHE A 39 -2.61 -3.02 4.15
C PHE A 39 -2.47 -4.16 5.16
N VAL A 40 -2.95 -3.97 6.39
CA VAL A 40 -2.99 -5.01 7.44
C VAL A 40 -3.89 -6.18 7.03
N LYS A 41 -5.08 -5.90 6.48
CA LYS A 41 -5.99 -6.95 6.02
C LYS A 41 -5.39 -7.77 4.87
N SER A 42 -4.66 -7.12 3.97
CA SER A 42 -3.96 -7.77 2.86
C SER A 42 -2.77 -8.60 3.35
N SER A 43 -1.96 -8.06 4.28
CA SER A 43 -0.79 -8.77 4.82
C SER A 43 -1.20 -9.96 5.68
N MET A 44 -2.27 -9.85 6.47
CA MET A 44 -2.83 -10.95 7.27
C MET A 44 -3.49 -12.05 6.44
N ASN A 45 -3.90 -11.76 5.20
CA ASN A 45 -4.47 -12.77 4.28
C ASN A 45 -3.37 -13.61 3.60
N MET A 46 -2.11 -13.18 3.63
CA MET A 46 -0.99 -13.95 3.11
C MET A 46 -0.41 -14.84 4.21
N PRO A 47 -0.53 -16.18 4.12
CA PRO A 47 -0.11 -17.09 5.19
C PRO A 47 1.39 -16.95 5.52
N GLY A 48 2.26 -16.79 4.52
CA GLY A 48 3.71 -16.65 4.74
C GLY A 48 4.14 -15.31 5.36
N VAL A 49 3.37 -14.24 5.17
CA VAL A 49 3.64 -12.93 5.80
C VAL A 49 3.06 -12.90 7.21
N ARG A 50 1.85 -13.43 7.38
CA ARG A 50 1.20 -13.60 8.68
C ARG A 50 2.08 -14.38 9.64
N GLU A 51 2.61 -15.53 9.23
CA GLU A 51 3.39 -16.39 10.11
C GLU A 51 4.69 -15.72 10.59
N LYS A 52 5.38 -14.99 9.71
CA LYS A 52 6.58 -14.23 10.07
C LYS A 52 6.30 -13.04 10.99
N MET A 53 5.19 -12.31 10.77
CA MET A 53 4.80 -11.21 11.65
C MET A 53 4.40 -11.71 13.04
N VAL A 54 3.63 -12.80 13.09
CA VAL A 54 3.15 -13.39 14.34
C VAL A 54 4.30 -14.02 15.13
N GLN A 55 5.19 -14.79 14.49
CA GLN A 55 6.39 -15.33 15.16
C GLN A 55 7.33 -14.23 15.67
N GLY A 56 7.46 -13.13 14.93
CA GLY A 56 8.28 -11.99 15.36
C GLY A 56 7.72 -11.25 16.58
N MET A 57 6.39 -11.26 16.78
CA MET A 57 5.74 -10.69 17.96
C MET A 57 5.87 -11.55 19.22
N PHE A 58 6.04 -12.85 19.07
CA PHE A 58 6.14 -13.80 20.18
C PHE A 58 7.58 -14.10 20.59
N LYS A 59 8.57 -13.26 20.21
CA LYS A 59 9.92 -13.40 20.78
C LYS A 59 9.83 -13.21 22.30
N PRO A 60 10.11 -14.25 23.12
CA PRO A 60 10.35 -14.04 24.53
C PRO A 60 11.68 -13.29 24.64
N GLU A 61 11.67 -12.19 25.40
CA GLU A 61 12.90 -11.48 25.79
C GLU A 61 13.80 -12.37 26.65
#